data_AF-A0A923PRS2-F1
#
_entry.id   AF-A0A923PRS2-F1
#
_cell.length_a   1.000
_cell.length_b   1.000
_cell.length_c   1.000
_cell.angle_alpha   90.00
_cell.angle_beta   90.00
_cell.angle_gamma   90.00
#
_symmetry.space_group_name_H-M   'P 1'
#
loop_
_entity.id
_entity.type
_entity.pdbx_description
1 polymer ?
#
loop_
_entity_poly.entity_id
_entity_poly.type
_entity_poly.pdbx_seq_one_letter_code
_entity_poly.pdbx_strand_id
1 'polypeptide(L)' 'MLDRATITPVVFKTWAALTACIDADGKLTHVQPVGADPKAFSADATEIFGVGASLLAGSEIYRLGGGVGPVGR' A
#
# COMPACT_ATOMS: atom_id res chain seq x y z
N MET A 1 -15.10 -5.54 14.32
CA MET A 1 -13.63 -5.67 14.43
C MET A 1 -13.21 -6.90 13.64
N LEU A 2 -12.05 -6.89 12.96
CA LEU A 2 -11.58 -8.04 12.18
C LEU A 2 -10.76 -9.00 13.05
N ASP A 3 -10.82 -10.31 12.79
CA ASP A 3 -10.03 -11.31 13.50
C ASP A 3 -8.54 -11.24 13.10
N ARG A 4 -7.67 -11.10 14.10
CA ARG A 4 -6.24 -10.90 13.88
C ARG A 4 -5.58 -12.15 13.31
N ALA A 5 -5.90 -13.33 13.82
CA ALA A 5 -5.27 -14.57 13.38
C ALA A 5 -5.59 -14.88 11.91
N THR A 6 -6.81 -14.54 11.49
CA THR A 6 -7.29 -14.71 10.11
C THR A 6 -6.71 -13.67 9.16
N ILE A 7 -6.64 -12.40 9.55
CA ILE A 7 -6.32 -11.29 8.63
C ILE A 7 -4.82 -10.96 8.55
N THR A 8 -4.06 -11.18 9.63
CA THR A 8 -2.63 -10.83 9.66
C THR A 8 -1.81 -11.48 8.53
N PRO A 9 -2.00 -12.78 8.19
CA PRO A 9 -1.28 -13.40 7.08
C PRO A 9 -1.60 -12.75 5.73
N VAL A 10 -2.85 -12.36 5.51
CA VAL A 10 -3.30 -11.67 4.29
C VAL A 10 -2.67 -10.28 4.21
N VAL A 11 -2.65 -9.54 5.32
CA VAL A 11 -2.03 -8.20 5.39
C VAL A 11 -0.56 -8.24 4.99
N PHE A 12 0.23 -9.17 5.55
CA PHE A 12 1.65 -9.26 5.20
C PHE A 12 1.88 -9.76 3.77
N LYS A 13 1.07 -10.69 3.26
CA LYS A 13 1.12 -11.08 1.85
C LYS A 13 0.84 -9.90 0.92
N THR A 14 -0.15 -9.09 1.25
CA THR A 14 -0.48 -7.87 0.49
C THR A 14 0.63 -6.84 0.58
N TRP A 15 1.25 -6.64 1.74
CA TRP A 15 2.39 -5.73 1.89
C TRP A 15 3.59 -6.13 1.03
N ALA A 16 3.91 -7.43 0.98
CA ALA A 16 4.96 -7.94 0.10
C ALA A 16 4.64 -7.69 -1.39
N ALA A 17 3.37 -7.88 -1.80
CA ALA A 17 2.96 -7.59 -3.18
C ALA A 17 2.99 -6.08 -3.48
N LEU A 18 2.54 -5.24 -2.55
CA LEU A 18 2.52 -3.78 -2.72
C LEU A 18 3.94 -3.21 -2.84
N THR A 19 4.86 -3.66 -2.00
CA THR A 19 6.27 -3.24 -2.06
C THR A 19 6.98 -3.72 -3.32
N ALA A 20 6.56 -4.85 -3.90
CA ALA A 20 7.04 -5.30 -5.21
C ALA A 20 6.58 -4.42 -6.38
N CYS A 21 5.56 -3.57 -6.20
CA CYS A 21 5.14 -2.56 -7.17
C CYS A 21 5.95 -1.25 -7.09
N ILE A 22 6.88 -1.13 -6.13
CA ILE A 22 7.80 0.00 -6.05
C ILE A 22 9.06 -0.38 -6.82
N ASP A 23 9.39 0.39 -7.86
CA ASP A 23 10.57 0.14 -8.66
C ASP A 23 11.87 0.59 -7.95
N ALA A 24 13.02 0.37 -8.60
CA ALA A 24 14.33 0.66 -8.04
C ALA A 24 14.56 2.17 -7.76
N ASP A 25 13.84 3.05 -8.45
CA ASP A 25 13.91 4.49 -8.27
C ASP A 25 12.92 5.00 -7.20
N GLY A 26 12.15 4.09 -6.60
CA GLY A 26 11.17 4.39 -5.56
C GLY A 26 9.79 4.82 -6.10
N LYS A 27 9.56 4.72 -7.41
CA LYS A 27 8.25 5.05 -7.99
C LYS A 27 7.29 3.90 -7.75
N LEU A 28 6.12 4.22 -7.20
CA LEU A 28 5.01 3.29 -7.13
C LEU A 28 4.38 3.14 -8.51
N THR A 29 4.30 1.90 -9.00
CA THR A 29 3.73 1.54 -10.30
C THR A 29 2.39 0.81 -10.14
N HIS A 30 1.76 0.43 -11.25
CA HIS A 30 0.48 -0.28 -11.28
C HIS A 30 -0.69 0.48 -10.64
N VAL A 31 -0.67 1.81 -10.66
CA VAL A 31 -1.77 2.63 -10.15
C VAL A 31 -2.70 3.00 -11.29
N GLN A 32 -3.98 2.62 -11.17
CA GLN A 32 -5.00 2.99 -12.14
C GLN A 32 -5.23 4.52 -12.11
N PRO A 33 -5.17 5.22 -13.26
CA PRO A 33 -5.49 6.65 -13.33
C PRO A 33 -6.96 6.96 -12.96
N VAL A 34 -7.24 8.22 -12.64
CA VAL A 34 -8.62 8.67 -12.37
C VAL A 34 -9.51 8.49 -13.61
N GLY A 35 -10.68 7.88 -13.42
CA GLY A 35 -11.67 7.66 -14.47
C GLY A 35 -12.99 7.12 -13.91
N ALA A 36 -14.03 7.10 -14.74
CA ALA A 36 -15.37 6.66 -14.33
C ALA A 36 -15.55 5.13 -14.32
N ASP A 37 -14.66 4.40 -15.00
CA ASP A 37 -14.82 2.97 -15.29
C ASP A 37 -13.45 2.25 -15.21
N PRO A 38 -13.43 0.94 -14.86
CA PRO A 38 -12.23 0.11 -14.96
C PRO A 38 -11.72 0.05 -16.40
N LYS A 39 -10.43 0.35 -16.59
CA LYS A 39 -9.78 0.34 -17.90
C LYS A 39 -8.42 -0.33 -17.82
N ALA A 40 -7.95 -0.87 -18.93
CA ALA A 40 -6.55 -1.27 -19.04
C ALA A 40 -5.67 -0.01 -18.91
N PHE A 41 -4.60 -0.12 -18.16
CA PHE A 41 -3.60 0.93 -17.98
C PHE A 41 -2.21 0.30 -18.02
N SER A 42 -1.20 1.12 -18.26
CA SER A 42 0.18 0.64 -18.35
C SER A 42 0.69 0.19 -16.98
N ALA A 43 1.52 -0.85 -16.95
CA ALA A 43 2.14 -1.35 -15.72
C ALA A 43 2.99 -0.26 -15.02
N ASP A 44 3.56 0.68 -15.78
CA ASP A 44 4.35 1.80 -15.26
C ASP A 44 3.52 2.99 -14.77
N ALA A 45 2.18 2.91 -14.84
CA ALA A 45 1.30 3.99 -14.43
C ALA A 45 1.43 4.28 -12.92
N THR A 46 1.43 5.56 -12.58
CA THR A 46 1.54 6.06 -11.20
C THR A 46 0.57 7.20 -10.99
N GLU A 47 0.13 7.37 -9.74
CA GLU A 47 -0.70 8.49 -9.31
C GLU A 47 -0.39 8.88 -7.87
N ILE A 48 -0.48 10.18 -7.57
CA ILE A 48 -0.13 10.72 -6.25
C ILE A 48 -1.01 10.15 -5.12
N PHE A 49 -2.28 9.84 -5.41
CA PHE A 49 -3.17 9.23 -4.42
C PHE A 49 -2.77 7.78 -4.12
N GLY A 50 -2.19 7.06 -5.09
CA GLY A 50 -1.65 5.72 -4.89
C GLY A 50 -0.42 5.74 -3.99
N VAL A 51 0.45 6.74 -4.16
CA VAL A 51 1.60 6.97 -3.27
C VAL A 51 1.12 7.24 -1.85
N GLY A 52 0.15 8.15 -1.68
CA GLY A 52 -0.44 8.44 -0.36
C GLY A 52 -1.04 7.21 0.30
N ALA A 53 -1.81 6.40 -0.43
CA ALA A 53 -2.39 5.15 0.07
C ALA A 53 -1.31 4.14 0.49
N SER A 54 -0.22 4.04 -0.27
CA SER A 54 0.91 3.15 0.05
C SER A 54 1.66 3.58 1.30
N LEU A 55 1.84 4.88 1.51
CA LEU A 55 2.43 5.42 2.73
C LEU A 55 1.55 5.16 3.96
N LEU A 56 0.22 5.30 3.83
CA LEU A 56 -0.72 4.94 4.88
C LEU A 56 -0.63 3.45 5.23
N ALA A 57 -0.64 2.57 4.22
CA ALA A 57 -0.47 1.14 4.42
C ALA A 57 0.86 0.82 5.13
N GLY A 58 1.96 1.40 4.68
CA GLY A 58 3.28 1.23 5.30
C GLY A 58 3.33 1.69 6.75
N SER A 59 2.66 2.79 7.08
CA SER A 59 2.61 3.30 8.46
C SER A 59 1.91 2.32 9.41
N GLU A 60 0.83 1.67 8.97
CA GLU A 60 0.11 0.68 9.77
C GLU A 60 0.86 -0.65 9.86
N ILE A 61 1.57 -1.06 8.82
CA ILE A 61 2.49 -2.21 8.88
C ILE A 61 3.61 -1.97 9.90
N TYR A 62 4.19 -0.76 9.91
CA TYR A 62 5.22 -0.40 10.87
C TYR A 62 4.70 -0.50 12.31
N ARG A 63 3.49 0.03 12.58
CA ARG A 63 2.83 -0.09 13.90
C ARG A 63 2.50 -1.53 14.26
N LEU A 64 2.02 -2.31 13.31
CA LEU A 64 1.72 -3.73 13.50
C LEU A 64 2.96 -4.54 13.88
N GLY A 65 4.13 -4.17 13.34
CA GLY A 65 5.44 -4.75 13.68
C GLY A 65 6.03 -4.28 15.01
N GLY A 66 5.31 -3.47 15.80
CA GLY A 66 5.79 -2.93 17.08
C GLY A 66 6.48 -1.57 16.98
N GLY A 67 6.45 -0.93 15.80
CA GLY A 67 6.90 0.44 15.63
C GLY A 67 6.04 1.44 16.41
N VAL A 68 6.67 2.48 16.95
CA VAL A 68 5.95 3.56 17.63
C VAL A 68 5.30 4.45 16.57
N GLY A 69 3.97 4.59 16.65
CA GLY A 69 3.24 5.51 15.77
C GLY A 69 3.67 6.97 15.97
N PRO A 70 3.16 7.91 15.16
CA PRO A 70 3.44 9.32 15.33
C PRO A 70 3.14 9.75 16.79
N VAL A 71 4.07 10.47 17.39
CA VAL A 71 3.88 11.10 18.70
C VAL A 71 2.70 12.07 18.58
N GLY A 72 1.62 11.81 19.32
CA GLY A 72 0.56 12.79 19.60
C GLY A 72 -0.84 12.41 19.07
N ARG A 73 -1.72 12.01 19.99
CA ARG A 73 -2.54 12.97 20.74
C ARG A 73 -2.65 12.51 22.19
#